data_AF-A0A813ZLI3-F1
#
_entry.id   AF-A0A813ZLI3-F1
#
_cell.length_a   1.000
_cell.length_b   1.000
_cell.length_c   1.000
_cell.angle_alpha   90.00
_cell.angle_beta   90.00
_cell.angle_gamma   90.00
#
_symmetry.space_group_name_H-M   'P 1'
#
loop_
_entity.id
_entity.type
_entity.pdbx_description
1 polymer ?
#
loop_
_entity_poly.entity_id
_entity_poly.type
_entity_poly.pdbx_seq_one_letter_code
_entity_poly.pdbx_strand_id
1 'polypeptide(L)'
;MEYSAAYVILFSISCFSIQTALSATTCSTGYYLDGANCYPCTPGTYCPDGFRKLECSPGQYSNSFASSSCSSCQRGYYTTKTSSTTCNICPLGFMCPNADREPVSCSRGTYQDTYGSMQCQSCSRGYYSISTNSTQCIICPKGSECPRVDQAPLSCRPGTYSYDDGTYSCTPCPSGWYTTQTGALLCFVCPEGSECTRADQPPTLCRPGTYSSAPGSACSSCPSNTYATEYGQVFCIACPLGYDCTQSDQKPQPCARGYYRDATINACQQCPSGMWTKNTTSFRCETCPVGFECPTPDSAPVPCRAGTYSSQINTKSCSQCDSGYFTVESGSISCQQCPRGYYCPRPDATPVACPPGTYSDYKQTQCSKCSTGYYTTASSSSNCLICPSGYACGMPSLPPQICPVGTSADYAAPSCTSCSAGYYAVYNSSSVCTPCAPGYYCDDTKACPKQCSAGQYSSASQTSCYQCSSSTGCSSVPGVFDCSTCITAKPTGCQ
;
A
#
# COMPACT_ATOMS: atom_id res chain seq x y z
N MET A 1 -16.84 24.81 114.47
CA MET A 1 -17.48 23.94 115.46
C MET A 1 -16.37 23.30 116.26
N GLU A 2 -16.15 23.88 117.43
CA GLU A 2 -15.15 23.51 118.43
C GLU A 2 -15.49 22.16 119.06
N TYR A 3 -14.47 21.41 119.49
CA TYR A 3 -14.54 20.54 120.68
C TYR A 3 -13.12 20.21 121.14
N SER A 4 -12.65 20.88 122.19
CA SER A 4 -12.38 20.23 123.49
C SER A 4 -11.42 21.04 124.36
N ALA A 5 -11.97 21.45 125.50
CA ALA A 5 -11.32 21.93 126.71
C ALA A 5 -10.30 20.90 127.25
N ALA A 6 -9.08 21.31 127.60
CA ALA A 6 -8.63 21.74 128.93
C ALA A 6 -8.47 20.60 129.96
N TYR A 7 -7.25 20.40 130.49
CA TYR A 7 -7.00 20.18 131.93
C TYR A 7 -5.51 20.34 132.33
N VAL A 8 -5.19 21.57 132.67
CA VAL A 8 -4.47 22.11 133.85
C VAL A 8 -3.83 21.14 134.89
N ILE A 9 -2.48 21.26 135.01
CA ILE A 9 -1.60 21.50 136.20
C ILE A 9 -1.63 20.46 137.37
N LEU A 10 -0.52 19.89 137.90
CA LEU A 10 0.45 20.49 138.85
C LEU A 10 1.51 19.51 139.41
N PHE A 11 2.71 20.08 139.65
CA PHE A 11 3.76 19.76 140.65
C PHE A 11 4.46 18.38 140.57
N SER A 12 5.77 18.23 140.81
CA SER A 12 6.71 18.97 141.66
C SER A 12 8.17 18.66 141.31
N ILE A 13 9.02 19.65 141.56
CA ILE A 13 10.48 19.69 141.41
C ILE A 13 11.18 18.99 142.57
N SER A 14 12.22 18.20 142.27
CA SER A 14 13.55 18.15 142.95
C SER A 14 14.22 16.80 142.69
N CYS A 15 15.53 16.62 142.60
CA CYS A 15 16.72 17.44 142.35
C CYS A 15 17.86 16.41 142.24
N PHE A 16 18.69 16.53 141.19
CA PHE A 16 20.06 16.03 141.03
C PHE A 16 20.53 14.74 141.73
N SER A 17 21.02 13.80 140.92
CA SER A 17 22.28 13.12 141.20
C SER A 17 23.02 12.81 139.90
N ILE A 18 24.27 13.29 139.88
CA ILE A 18 25.23 13.20 138.79
C ILE A 18 25.72 11.76 138.67
N GLN A 19 25.64 11.17 137.49
CA GLN A 19 26.65 10.19 137.08
C GLN A 19 26.77 10.11 135.56
N THR A 20 28.01 10.35 135.13
CA THR A 20 28.68 9.85 133.93
C THR A 20 28.18 10.30 132.57
N ALA A 21 28.88 11.32 132.05
CA ALA A 21 29.17 11.43 130.64
C ALA A 21 29.86 10.14 130.15
N LEU A 22 29.14 9.36 129.36
CA LEU A 22 29.70 8.48 128.35
C LEU A 22 29.16 8.97 127.02
N SER A 23 30.08 9.56 126.27
CA SER A 23 29.95 9.96 124.89
C SER A 23 29.31 8.86 124.01
N ALA A 24 28.05 9.09 123.66
CA ALA A 24 27.42 8.68 122.42
C ALA A 24 26.40 9.80 122.06
N THR A 25 26.79 11.08 122.01
CA THR A 25 27.27 11.79 120.80
C THR A 25 26.41 11.67 119.54
N THR A 26 25.27 10.97 119.52
CA THR A 26 24.50 10.73 118.29
C THR A 26 23.13 11.40 118.38
N CYS A 27 22.77 12.28 117.45
CA CYS A 27 21.40 12.79 117.34
C CYS A 27 20.45 11.68 116.82
N SER A 28 19.13 11.85 116.97
CA SER A 28 18.16 10.94 116.33
C SER A 28 18.23 11.04 114.80
N THR A 29 17.82 9.98 114.09
CA THR A 29 17.77 10.00 112.62
C THR A 29 16.94 11.18 112.13
N GLY A 30 17.42 11.88 111.10
CA GLY A 30 16.86 13.17 110.67
C GLY A 30 17.53 14.41 111.28
N TYR A 31 18.40 14.28 112.27
CA TYR A 31 19.13 15.40 112.89
C TYR A 31 20.65 15.20 112.76
N TYR A 32 21.43 16.28 112.65
CA TYR A 32 22.90 16.22 112.65
C TYR A 32 23.46 16.98 113.84
N LEU A 33 24.63 16.54 114.30
CA LEU A 33 25.34 17.12 115.42
C LEU A 33 26.24 18.25 114.91
N ASP A 34 25.95 19.49 115.31
CA ASP A 34 26.83 20.64 115.09
C ASP A 34 27.22 21.23 116.45
N GLY A 35 28.48 21.03 116.85
CA GLY A 35 28.93 21.25 118.22
C GLY A 35 28.31 20.26 119.21
N ALA A 36 27.51 20.76 120.17
CA ALA A 36 26.81 19.95 121.19
C ALA A 36 25.28 19.88 120.97
N ASN A 37 24.76 20.47 119.89
CA ASN A 37 23.32 20.59 119.62
C ASN A 37 22.91 19.79 118.38
N CYS A 38 21.69 19.25 118.42
CA CYS A 38 21.09 18.51 117.32
C CYS A 38 20.20 19.43 116.48
N TYR A 39 20.57 19.67 115.22
CA TYR A 39 19.77 20.45 114.29
C TYR A 39 19.05 19.54 113.29
N PRO A 40 17.77 19.80 112.99
CA PRO A 40 17.06 19.02 111.97
C PRO A 40 17.71 19.22 110.61
N CYS A 41 17.85 18.14 109.84
CA CYS A 41 18.20 18.23 108.44
C CYS A 41 17.15 19.10 107.71
N THR A 42 17.62 20.11 107.00
CA THR A 42 16.78 21.02 106.21
C THR A 42 16.37 20.36 104.90
N PRO A 43 15.26 20.78 104.25
CA PRO A 43 14.91 20.33 102.90
C PRO A 43 16.12 20.37 101.96
N GLY A 44 16.27 19.32 101.15
CA GLY A 44 17.45 19.09 100.29
C GLY A 44 18.61 18.35 100.97
N THR A 45 18.51 18.01 102.26
CA THR A 45 19.55 17.24 102.98
C THR A 45 18.94 16.12 103.83
N TYR A 46 19.74 15.09 104.12
CA TYR A 46 19.34 13.97 104.94
C TYR A 46 20.42 13.58 105.95
N CYS A 47 19.96 13.05 107.08
CA CYS A 47 20.78 12.72 108.25
C CYS A 47 20.53 11.25 108.62
N PRO A 48 21.26 10.28 108.03
CA PRO A 48 20.95 8.86 108.19
C PRO A 48 21.38 8.27 109.53
N ASP A 49 22.42 8.84 110.15
CA ASP A 49 23.14 8.29 111.30
C ASP A 49 23.23 9.24 112.50
N GLY A 50 22.53 10.38 112.47
CA GLY A 50 22.51 11.31 113.61
C GLY A 50 23.75 12.19 113.74
N PHE A 51 24.68 12.13 112.78
CA PHE A 51 25.96 12.85 112.82
C PHE A 51 26.21 13.67 111.57
N ARG A 52 26.06 13.08 110.39
CA ARG A 52 26.45 13.72 109.12
C ARG A 52 25.23 14.32 108.45
N LYS A 53 25.32 15.59 108.07
CA LYS A 53 24.40 16.23 107.13
C LYS A 53 24.89 15.93 105.71
N LEU A 54 24.12 15.13 104.97
CA LEU A 54 24.43 14.78 103.59
C LEU A 54 23.44 15.45 102.63
N GLU A 55 23.94 15.91 101.49
CA GLU A 55 23.10 16.48 100.45
C GLU A 55 22.38 15.38 99.69
N CYS A 56 21.13 15.63 99.27
CA CYS A 56 20.47 14.73 98.33
C CYS A 56 21.23 14.76 97.00
N SER A 57 21.65 13.58 96.54
CA SER A 57 22.26 13.38 95.23
C SER A 57 21.24 13.67 94.11
N PRO A 58 21.71 13.98 92.88
CA PRO A 58 20.84 14.09 91.71
C PRO A 58 19.92 12.87 91.57
N GLY A 59 18.67 13.09 91.19
CA GLY A 59 17.62 12.07 91.12
C GLY A 59 16.91 11.79 92.44
N GLN A 60 17.31 12.46 93.52
CA GLN A 60 16.67 12.37 94.83
C GLN A 60 16.31 13.76 95.37
N TYR A 61 15.28 13.81 96.21
CA TYR A 61 14.80 15.05 96.82
C TYR A 61 14.42 14.84 98.29
N SER A 62 14.41 15.93 99.05
CA SER A 62 13.83 15.97 100.39
C SER A 62 13.09 17.29 100.59
N ASN A 63 11.77 17.22 100.79
CA ASN A 63 10.91 18.39 100.96
C ASN A 63 10.53 18.67 102.43
N SER A 64 10.98 17.82 103.35
CA SER A 64 10.60 17.84 104.77
C SER A 64 11.79 18.16 105.67
N PHE A 65 11.51 18.81 106.80
CA PHE A 65 12.49 18.97 107.87
C PHE A 65 12.68 17.64 108.63
N ALA A 66 13.89 17.42 109.13
CA ALA A 66 14.30 16.20 109.84
C ALA A 66 14.27 14.91 108.99
N SER A 67 14.64 15.01 107.71
CA SER A 67 14.67 13.86 106.79
C SER A 67 15.83 12.89 107.09
N SER A 68 15.54 11.61 107.28
CA SER A 68 16.55 10.56 107.53
C SER A 68 17.08 9.90 106.25
N SER A 69 16.39 10.07 105.12
CA SER A 69 16.82 9.63 103.79
C SER A 69 16.21 10.53 102.71
N CYS A 70 16.85 10.62 101.54
CA CYS A 70 16.26 11.30 100.39
C CYS A 70 15.30 10.36 99.64
N SER A 71 14.20 10.92 99.15
CA SER A 71 13.24 10.19 98.30
C SER A 71 13.68 10.25 96.85
N SER A 72 13.68 9.12 96.15
CA SER A 72 13.95 9.09 94.71
C SER A 72 12.81 9.76 93.94
N CYS A 73 13.13 10.49 92.86
CA CYS A 73 12.09 10.99 91.98
C CYS A 73 11.29 9.83 91.37
N GLN A 74 9.96 9.99 91.30
CA GLN A 74 9.09 9.03 90.64
C GLN A 74 9.37 9.00 89.13
N ARG A 75 9.09 7.87 88.47
CA ARG A 75 9.21 7.75 87.01
C ARG A 75 8.53 8.91 86.29
N GLY A 76 9.23 9.52 85.33
CA GLY A 76 8.77 10.72 84.63
C GLY A 76 9.11 12.05 85.32
N TYR A 77 9.77 12.01 86.47
CA TYR A 77 10.26 13.19 87.18
C TYR A 77 11.78 13.13 87.34
N TYR A 78 12.43 14.29 87.34
CA TYR A 78 13.89 14.40 87.41
C TYR A 78 14.34 15.57 88.30
N THR A 79 15.56 15.50 88.80
CA THR A 79 16.28 16.64 89.36
C THR A 79 17.78 16.44 89.21
N THR A 80 18.46 17.42 88.62
CA THR A 80 19.92 17.39 88.40
C THR A 80 20.69 18.18 89.46
N LYS A 81 19.98 18.94 90.28
CA LYS A 81 20.58 19.76 91.34
C LYS A 81 20.86 18.89 92.55
N THR A 82 22.06 19.02 93.11
CA THR A 82 22.32 18.55 94.48
C THR A 82 21.45 19.35 95.45
N SER A 83 21.01 18.71 96.52
CA SER A 83 20.08 19.28 97.50
C SER A 83 18.72 19.75 96.96
N SER A 84 18.17 19.02 95.99
CA SER A 84 16.82 19.30 95.48
C SER A 84 15.73 19.10 96.53
N THR A 85 14.78 20.02 96.59
CA THR A 85 13.58 19.92 97.45
C THR A 85 12.35 19.42 96.71
N THR A 86 12.39 19.37 95.38
CA THR A 86 11.31 18.89 94.52
C THR A 86 11.88 18.11 93.33
N CYS A 87 11.03 17.35 92.65
CA CYS A 87 11.35 16.79 91.34
C CYS A 87 10.52 17.49 90.27
N ASN A 88 11.15 17.84 89.16
CA ASN A 88 10.47 18.46 88.02
C ASN A 88 9.86 17.36 87.15
N ILE A 89 8.64 17.56 86.66
CA ILE A 89 8.04 16.66 85.67
C ILE A 89 8.81 16.78 84.35
N CYS A 90 9.01 15.65 83.67
CA CYS A 90 9.66 15.65 82.36
C CYS A 90 8.82 16.48 81.37
N PRO A 91 9.37 17.53 80.75
CA PRO A 91 8.62 18.40 79.85
C PRO A 91 8.32 17.72 78.50
N LEU A 92 7.35 18.27 77.76
CA LEU A 92 7.01 17.81 76.40
C LEU A 92 8.21 17.90 75.46
N GLY A 93 8.32 16.96 74.52
CA GLY A 93 9.42 16.86 73.56
C GLY A 93 10.74 16.34 74.16
N PHE A 94 10.75 15.95 75.43
CA PHE A 94 11.89 15.30 76.09
C PHE A 94 11.51 13.93 76.66
N MET A 95 12.52 13.09 76.85
CA MET A 95 12.43 11.85 77.62
C MET A 95 13.35 11.91 78.85
N CYS A 96 12.88 11.36 79.96
CA CYS A 96 13.63 11.29 81.21
C CYS A 96 13.77 9.82 81.62
N PRO A 97 14.68 9.04 80.97
CA PRO A 97 14.90 7.63 81.33
C PRO A 97 15.59 7.50 82.70
N ASN A 98 16.35 8.51 83.11
CA ASN A 98 17.05 8.56 84.39
C ASN A 98 16.66 9.83 85.14
N ALA A 99 16.36 9.71 86.43
CA ALA A 99 15.91 10.82 87.28
C ALA A 99 17.02 11.80 87.67
N ASP A 100 18.28 11.38 87.59
CA ASP A 100 19.49 12.11 87.98
C ASP A 100 20.14 12.90 86.84
N ARG A 101 19.61 12.81 85.62
CA ARG A 101 20.14 13.46 84.41
C ARG A 101 19.21 14.52 83.85
N GLU A 102 19.76 15.43 83.06
CA GLU A 102 18.96 16.41 82.32
C GLU A 102 18.03 15.70 81.32
N PRO A 103 16.84 16.25 81.04
CA PRO A 103 15.92 15.70 80.07
C PRO A 103 16.59 15.58 78.70
N VAL A 104 16.47 14.40 78.07
CA VAL A 104 17.04 14.15 76.75
C VAL A 104 16.00 14.53 75.71
N SER A 105 16.32 15.50 74.85
CA SER A 105 15.39 15.92 73.79
C SER A 105 15.10 14.75 72.85
N CYS A 106 13.85 14.60 72.45
CA CYS A 106 13.49 13.68 71.38
C CYS A 106 14.27 14.03 70.11
N SER A 107 14.94 13.02 69.55
CA SER A 107 15.70 13.15 68.32
C SER A 107 14.76 13.26 67.12
N ARG A 108 15.31 13.67 65.98
CA ARG A 108 14.58 13.74 64.69
C ARG A 108 13.89 12.39 64.41
N GLY A 109 12.67 12.45 63.88
CA GLY A 109 11.82 11.28 63.65
C GLY A 109 11.08 10.77 64.89
N THR A 110 11.31 11.38 66.05
CA THR A 110 10.58 11.07 67.29
C THR A 110 9.95 12.34 67.89
N TYR A 111 8.94 12.15 68.73
CA TYR A 111 8.23 13.22 69.42
C TYR A 111 7.78 12.77 70.81
N GLN A 112 7.35 13.74 71.62
CA GLN A 112 6.68 13.46 72.88
C GLN A 112 5.65 14.53 73.22
N ASP A 113 4.38 14.13 73.26
CA ASP A 113 3.21 14.98 73.50
C ASP A 113 2.66 14.86 74.93
N THR A 114 3.21 13.97 75.75
CA THR A 114 2.81 13.75 77.14
C THR A 114 3.91 14.13 78.14
N TYR A 115 3.52 14.81 79.22
CA TYR A 115 4.42 15.10 80.34
C TYR A 115 4.82 13.82 81.08
N GLY A 116 6.04 13.78 81.61
CA GLY A 116 6.53 12.67 82.42
C GLY A 116 6.95 11.43 81.63
N SER A 117 7.19 11.57 80.33
CA SER A 117 7.53 10.44 79.47
C SER A 117 8.99 9.98 79.62
N MET A 118 9.17 8.65 79.58
CA MET A 118 10.48 8.00 79.72
C MET A 118 11.10 7.59 78.38
N GLN A 119 10.33 7.64 77.29
CA GLN A 119 10.75 7.30 75.94
C GLN A 119 10.06 8.24 74.95
N CYS A 120 10.72 8.53 73.84
CA CYS A 120 10.11 9.27 72.73
C CYS A 120 9.34 8.33 71.81
N GLN A 121 8.19 8.78 71.31
CA GLN A 121 7.39 8.07 70.34
C GLN A 121 7.94 8.32 68.93
N SER A 122 7.99 7.29 68.08
CA SER A 122 8.41 7.44 66.69
C SER A 122 7.25 7.93 65.82
N CYS A 123 7.53 8.76 64.82
CA CYS A 123 6.50 9.15 63.86
C CYS A 123 6.04 7.94 63.03
N SER A 124 4.73 7.90 62.74
CA SER A 124 4.13 6.92 61.83
C SER A 124 4.52 7.19 60.38
N ARG A 125 4.35 6.20 59.50
CA ARG A 125 4.58 6.36 58.05
C ARG A 125 3.70 7.48 57.50
N GLY A 126 4.25 8.31 56.61
CA GLY A 126 3.54 9.49 56.12
C GLY A 126 3.62 10.71 57.03
N TYR A 127 4.37 10.63 58.14
CA TYR A 127 4.64 11.75 59.02
C TYR A 127 6.15 11.90 59.24
N TYR A 128 6.59 13.11 59.56
CA TYR A 128 8.00 13.41 59.79
C TYR A 128 8.20 14.43 60.92
N SER A 129 9.42 14.45 61.46
CA SER A 129 9.86 15.40 62.48
C SER A 129 11.33 15.71 62.26
N ILE A 130 11.64 16.91 61.76
CA ILE A 130 13.02 17.36 61.49
C ILE A 130 13.65 18.16 62.63
N SER A 131 12.84 18.56 63.61
CA SER A 131 13.28 19.34 64.76
C SER A 131 13.60 18.41 65.92
N THR A 132 14.71 18.67 66.61
CA THR A 132 14.94 18.10 67.94
C THR A 132 13.96 18.74 68.93
N ASN A 133 13.52 18.00 69.96
CA ASN A 133 12.51 18.46 70.92
C ASN A 133 11.11 18.68 70.28
N SER A 134 10.69 17.78 69.39
CA SER A 134 9.35 17.86 68.80
C SER A 134 8.27 17.32 69.74
N THR A 135 7.14 18.01 69.81
CA THR A 135 5.96 17.58 70.57
C THR A 135 4.91 16.89 69.72
N GLN A 136 5.08 16.85 68.40
CA GLN A 136 4.17 16.18 67.47
C GLN A 136 4.90 15.82 66.18
N CYS A 137 4.31 14.93 65.37
CA CYS A 137 4.79 14.68 64.01
C CYS A 137 3.97 15.50 63.00
N ILE A 138 4.64 15.98 61.97
CA ILE A 138 4.04 16.75 60.89
C ILE A 138 3.62 15.78 59.79
N ILE A 139 2.40 15.91 59.28
CA ILE A 139 1.93 15.10 58.15
C ILE A 139 2.72 15.46 56.88
N CYS A 140 3.07 14.45 56.08
CA CYS A 140 3.75 14.68 54.82
C CYS A 140 2.84 15.47 53.88
N PRO A 141 3.26 16.62 53.34
CA PRO A 141 2.41 17.43 52.48
C PRO A 141 2.21 16.77 51.12
N LYS A 142 1.06 17.00 50.49
CA LYS A 142 0.79 16.64 49.09
C LYS A 142 1.92 17.03 48.14
N GLY A 143 2.14 16.23 47.10
CA GLY A 143 3.24 16.40 46.15
C GLY A 143 4.62 16.04 46.73
N SER A 144 4.69 15.46 47.93
CA SER A 144 5.93 15.00 48.54
C SER A 144 5.81 13.59 49.09
N GLU A 145 6.94 12.90 49.19
CA GLU A 145 7.08 11.63 49.88
C GLU A 145 7.96 11.77 51.11
N CYS A 146 7.59 11.04 52.17
CA CYS A 146 8.33 10.98 53.41
C CYS A 146 8.74 9.51 53.70
N PRO A 147 9.74 8.98 52.97
CA PRO A 147 10.20 7.60 53.15
C PRO A 147 10.94 7.39 54.47
N ARG A 148 11.47 8.49 55.05
CA ARG A 148 12.08 8.53 56.37
C ARG A 148 11.43 9.62 57.22
N VAL A 149 11.28 9.32 58.52
CA VAL A 149 10.60 10.17 59.49
C VAL A 149 11.48 11.31 60.03
N ASP A 150 12.81 11.20 59.90
CA ASP A 150 13.80 12.14 60.44
C ASP A 150 14.31 13.16 59.40
N GLN A 151 13.83 13.06 58.16
CA GLN A 151 14.21 13.88 57.02
C GLN A 151 13.10 14.83 56.60
N ALA A 152 13.47 15.88 55.86
CA ALA A 152 12.50 16.78 55.26
C ALA A 152 11.74 16.06 54.12
N PRO A 153 10.48 16.46 53.82
CA PRO A 153 9.72 15.89 52.72
C PRO A 153 10.47 16.02 51.39
N LEU A 154 10.52 14.94 50.62
CA LEU A 154 11.11 14.95 49.29
C LEU A 154 10.00 15.18 48.27
N SER A 155 10.09 16.23 47.45
CA SER A 155 9.12 16.44 46.37
C SER A 155 9.10 15.26 45.41
N CYS A 156 7.91 14.87 44.96
CA CYS A 156 7.76 13.81 43.96
C CYS A 156 8.59 14.13 42.71
N ARG A 157 9.32 13.13 42.23
CA ARG A 157 10.14 13.27 41.02
C ARG A 157 9.23 13.28 39.79
N PRO A 158 9.67 13.85 38.66
CA PRO A 158 8.95 13.72 37.39
C PRO A 158 8.59 12.26 37.10
N GLY A 159 7.38 12.03 36.60
CA GLY A 159 6.80 10.70 36.41
C GLY A 159 6.11 10.09 37.65
N THR A 160 6.16 10.75 38.81
CA THR A 160 5.41 10.36 40.00
C THR A 160 4.58 11.51 40.57
N TYR A 161 3.53 11.18 41.33
CA TYR A 161 2.63 12.15 41.92
C TYR A 161 2.18 11.75 43.32
N SER A 162 1.66 12.72 44.07
CA SER A 162 1.05 12.52 45.40
C SER A 162 -0.12 13.49 45.55
N TYR A 163 -1.33 12.97 45.56
CA TYR A 163 -2.55 13.77 45.68
C TYR A 163 -2.91 14.04 47.15
N ASP A 164 -2.82 13.00 47.99
CA ASP A 164 -3.21 13.04 49.39
C ASP A 164 -2.05 13.40 50.32
N ASP A 165 -2.38 14.06 51.44
CA ASP A 165 -1.44 14.23 52.54
C ASP A 165 -1.11 12.88 53.18
N GLY A 166 0.06 12.79 53.82
CA GLY A 166 0.52 11.57 54.47
C GLY A 166 1.13 10.54 53.50
N THR A 167 1.44 10.95 52.27
CA THR A 167 2.05 10.05 51.27
C THR A 167 3.44 9.59 51.73
N TYR A 168 3.60 8.29 51.93
CA TYR A 168 4.89 7.69 52.28
C TYR A 168 5.85 7.56 51.09
N SER A 169 5.30 7.28 49.89
CA SER A 169 6.04 7.08 48.64
C SER A 169 5.17 7.59 47.50
N CYS A 170 5.74 8.37 46.58
CA CYS A 170 5.00 8.91 45.44
C CYS A 170 4.52 7.77 44.52
N THR A 171 3.34 7.93 43.94
CA THR A 171 2.74 6.94 43.02
C THR A 171 3.23 7.22 41.59
N PRO A 172 3.71 6.21 40.84
CA PRO A 172 4.08 6.41 39.43
C PRO A 172 2.85 6.68 38.56
N CYS A 173 3.01 7.50 37.53
CA CYS A 173 1.95 7.70 36.55
C CYS A 173 1.63 6.37 35.82
N PRO A 174 0.34 6.06 35.58
CA PRO A 174 -0.04 4.90 34.79
C PRO A 174 0.37 5.07 33.31
N SER A 175 0.42 3.96 32.56
CA SER A 175 0.73 3.97 31.13
C SER A 175 -0.20 4.92 30.36
N GLY A 176 0.37 5.73 29.47
CA GLY A 176 -0.38 6.75 28.73
C GLY A 176 -0.60 8.05 29.51
N TRP A 177 0.02 8.21 30.67
CA TRP A 177 0.00 9.43 31.47
C TRP A 177 1.43 9.88 31.80
N TYR A 178 1.62 11.18 32.01
CA TYR A 178 2.93 11.77 32.27
C TYR A 178 2.83 12.95 33.24
N THR A 179 3.96 13.30 33.85
CA THR A 179 4.14 14.58 34.53
C THR A 179 5.62 14.95 34.53
N THR A 180 5.95 16.15 34.06
CA THR A 180 7.31 16.68 34.05
C THR A 180 7.60 17.56 35.27
N GLN A 181 6.58 17.83 36.09
CA GLN A 181 6.67 18.75 37.21
C GLN A 181 7.18 18.03 38.46
N THR A 182 8.19 18.60 39.11
CA THR A 182 8.58 18.20 40.47
C THR A 182 7.49 18.55 41.46
N GLY A 183 7.13 17.61 42.33
CA GLY A 183 6.06 17.78 43.31
C GLY A 183 4.65 17.73 42.71
N ALA A 184 4.46 16.98 41.62
CA ALA A 184 3.18 16.85 40.95
C ALA A 184 2.10 16.27 41.89
N LEU A 185 0.90 16.85 41.81
CA LEU A 185 -0.28 16.36 42.54
C LEU A 185 -1.10 15.34 41.75
N LEU A 186 -0.92 15.33 40.43
CA LEU A 186 -1.66 14.51 39.48
C LEU A 186 -0.84 14.35 38.20
N CYS A 187 -1.12 13.29 37.45
CA CYS A 187 -0.58 13.07 36.12
C CYS A 187 -1.54 13.63 35.06
N PHE A 188 -1.01 13.91 33.87
CA PHE A 188 -1.78 14.32 32.71
C PHE A 188 -1.87 13.17 31.71
N VAL A 189 -3.04 12.99 31.09
CA VAL A 189 -3.20 12.04 29.99
C VAL A 189 -2.34 12.50 28.81
N CYS A 190 -1.67 11.57 28.14
CA CYS A 190 -0.96 11.86 26.91
C CYS A 190 -1.96 12.35 25.84
N PRO A 191 -1.76 13.51 25.21
CA PRO A 191 -2.68 14.00 24.19
C PRO A 191 -2.67 13.10 22.94
N GLU A 192 -3.76 13.15 22.15
CA GLU A 192 -3.79 12.52 20.83
C GLU A 192 -2.66 13.06 19.93
N GLY A 193 -2.26 12.25 18.95
CA GLY A 193 -1.12 12.56 18.09
C GLY A 193 0.24 12.50 18.78
N SER A 194 0.28 12.19 20.08
CA SER A 194 1.54 12.02 20.84
C SER A 194 1.58 10.67 21.54
N GLU A 195 2.79 10.21 21.84
CA GLU A 195 3.03 9.08 22.72
C GLU A 195 3.92 9.46 23.90
N CYS A 196 3.62 8.84 25.04
CA CYS A 196 4.34 9.05 26.29
C CYS A 196 5.00 7.72 26.67
N THR A 197 6.19 7.47 26.11
CA THR A 197 6.98 6.25 26.40
C THR A 197 7.60 6.29 27.79
N ARG A 198 7.81 7.49 28.32
CA ARG A 198 8.31 7.73 29.67
C ARG A 198 7.43 8.75 30.39
N ALA A 199 7.03 8.42 31.62
CA ALA A 199 6.16 9.27 32.42
C ALA A 199 6.83 10.56 32.91
N ASP A 200 8.16 10.62 32.94
CA ASP A 200 8.96 11.77 33.40
C ASP A 200 9.28 12.80 32.31
N GLN A 201 8.91 12.51 31.06
CA GLN A 201 9.23 13.32 29.89
C GLN A 201 7.96 13.96 29.28
N PRO A 202 8.10 15.07 28.54
CA PRO A 202 6.98 15.63 27.79
C PRO A 202 6.52 14.67 26.67
N PRO A 203 5.26 14.79 26.19
CA PRO A 203 4.74 13.95 25.11
C PRO A 203 5.59 14.12 23.85
N THR A 204 5.90 13.00 23.20
CA THR A 204 6.60 13.00 21.92
C THR A 204 5.58 12.89 20.80
N LEU A 205 5.61 13.81 19.84
CA LEU A 205 4.71 13.76 18.68
C LEU A 205 4.95 12.47 17.88
N CYS A 206 3.86 11.85 17.42
CA CYS A 206 3.94 10.75 16.47
C CYS A 206 4.70 11.20 15.23
N ARG A 207 5.69 10.40 14.82
CA ARG A 207 6.50 10.66 13.63
C ARG A 207 5.68 10.41 12.35
N PRO A 208 6.10 10.96 11.20
CA PRO A 208 5.54 10.59 9.92
C PRO A 208 5.47 9.06 9.74
N GLY A 209 4.36 8.58 9.18
CA GLY A 209 4.01 7.17 9.04
C GLY A 209 3.28 6.58 10.26
N THR A 210 3.14 7.32 11.36
CA THR A 210 2.40 6.89 12.55
C THR A 210 1.34 7.89 12.99
N TYR A 211 0.35 7.43 13.75
CA TYR A 211 -0.75 8.23 14.27
C TYR A 211 -1.18 7.76 15.67
N SER A 212 -1.86 8.62 16.42
CA SER A 212 -2.52 8.26 17.67
C SER A 212 -3.88 8.95 17.75
N SER A 213 -4.95 8.17 17.61
CA SER A 213 -6.33 8.69 17.51
C SER A 213 -7.06 8.83 18.83
N ALA A 214 -6.43 8.45 19.95
CA ALA A 214 -7.05 8.51 21.26
C ALA A 214 -6.03 8.94 22.33
N PRO A 215 -6.44 9.77 23.30
CA PRO A 215 -5.59 10.16 24.42
C PRO A 215 -5.04 8.93 25.16
N GLY A 216 -3.76 9.00 25.55
CA GLY A 216 -3.06 7.93 26.27
C GLY A 216 -2.64 6.74 25.39
N SER A 217 -2.95 6.75 24.09
CA SER A 217 -2.57 5.67 23.17
C SER A 217 -1.16 5.88 22.62
N ALA A 218 -0.45 4.77 22.40
CA ALA A 218 0.86 4.78 21.74
C ALA A 218 0.71 5.06 20.23
N CYS A 219 1.78 5.54 19.60
CA CYS A 219 1.76 5.80 18.16
C CYS A 219 1.68 4.48 17.38
N SER A 220 0.66 4.35 16.55
CA SER A 220 0.42 3.18 15.70
C SER A 220 0.82 3.49 14.26
N SER A 221 1.35 2.49 13.54
CA SER A 221 1.70 2.67 12.13
C SER A 221 0.45 2.82 11.27
N CYS A 222 0.50 3.65 10.25
CA CYS A 222 -0.61 3.80 9.32
C CYS A 222 -0.90 2.47 8.61
N PRO A 223 -2.18 2.04 8.55
CA PRO A 223 -2.57 0.84 7.81
C PRO A 223 -2.33 1.01 6.30
N SER A 224 -2.27 -0.11 5.58
CA SER A 224 -2.11 -0.11 4.11
C SER A 224 -3.11 0.83 3.43
N ASN A 225 -2.68 1.49 2.35
CA ASN A 225 -3.45 2.51 1.61
C ASN A 225 -3.74 3.81 2.37
N THR A 226 -3.03 4.06 3.46
CA THR A 226 -3.10 5.33 4.19
C THR A 226 -1.70 5.86 4.51
N TYR A 227 -1.58 7.16 4.72
CA TYR A 227 -0.31 7.83 4.99
C TYR A 227 -0.48 8.96 6.02
N ALA A 228 0.61 9.29 6.69
CA ALA A 228 0.72 10.40 7.63
C ALA A 228 2.08 11.08 7.40
N THR A 229 2.08 12.33 6.93
CA THR A 229 3.32 13.04 6.54
C THR A 229 3.74 14.10 7.55
N GLU A 230 2.86 14.44 8.49
CA GLU A 230 3.10 15.49 9.47
C GLU A 230 3.32 14.88 10.86
N TYR A 231 4.15 15.54 11.66
CA TYR A 231 4.30 15.17 13.07
C TYR A 231 2.99 15.42 13.81
N GLY A 232 2.63 14.52 14.72
CA GLY A 232 1.47 14.73 15.57
C GLY A 232 0.13 14.33 14.95
N GLN A 233 0.11 13.57 13.85
CA GLN A 233 -1.14 13.20 13.20
C GLN A 233 -2.01 12.30 14.08
N VAL A 234 -3.29 12.64 14.18
CA VAL A 234 -4.28 11.91 14.98
C VAL A 234 -5.03 10.85 14.14
N PHE A 235 -4.91 10.91 12.82
CA PHE A 235 -5.47 9.93 11.88
C PHE A 235 -4.59 9.82 10.64
N CYS A 236 -4.68 8.67 9.95
CA CYS A 236 -4.02 8.48 8.65
C CYS A 236 -4.95 8.92 7.51
N ILE A 237 -4.37 9.60 6.52
CA ILE A 237 -5.06 10.11 5.35
C ILE A 237 -5.14 8.98 4.30
N ALA A 238 -6.31 8.77 3.71
CA ALA A 238 -6.47 7.80 2.63
C ALA A 238 -5.63 8.18 1.41
N CYS A 239 -4.91 7.20 0.85
CA CYS A 239 -4.09 7.40 -0.33
C CYS A 239 -4.97 7.69 -1.57
N PRO A 240 -4.80 8.85 -2.23
CA PRO A 240 -5.58 9.21 -3.40
C PRO A 240 -5.43 8.19 -4.54
N LEU A 241 -6.47 8.06 -5.36
CA LEU A 241 -6.42 7.20 -6.55
C LEU A 241 -5.42 7.76 -7.56
N GLY A 242 -4.68 6.87 -8.23
CA GLY A 242 -3.61 7.24 -9.17
C GLY A 242 -2.32 7.74 -8.52
N TYR A 243 -2.18 7.62 -7.19
CA TYR A 243 -0.95 7.95 -6.46
C TYR A 243 -0.45 6.76 -5.66
N ASP A 244 0.86 6.53 -5.63
CA ASP A 244 1.55 5.59 -4.77
C ASP A 244 1.74 6.17 -3.37
N CYS A 245 1.43 5.36 -2.35
CA CYS A 245 1.68 5.67 -0.94
C CYS A 245 2.31 4.47 -0.21
N THR A 246 3.14 3.68 -0.91
CA THR A 246 3.93 2.58 -0.30
C THR A 246 4.78 3.04 0.88
N GLN A 247 5.25 4.29 0.84
CA GLN A 247 5.89 4.96 1.97
C GLN A 247 4.85 5.81 2.72
N SER A 248 4.39 5.33 3.88
CA SER A 248 3.35 5.98 4.67
C SER A 248 3.80 7.28 5.34
N ASP A 249 5.11 7.55 5.37
CA ASP A 249 5.75 8.76 5.90
C ASP A 249 5.94 9.86 4.83
N GLN A 250 5.74 9.54 3.55
CA GLN A 250 6.01 10.43 2.43
C GLN A 250 4.73 10.95 1.78
N LYS A 251 4.85 12.08 1.07
CA LYS A 251 3.75 12.62 0.27
C LYS A 251 3.41 11.65 -0.87
N PRO A 252 2.12 11.48 -1.21
CA PRO A 252 1.71 10.59 -2.29
C PRO A 252 2.42 10.92 -3.61
N GLN A 253 3.00 9.91 -4.25
CA GLN A 253 3.70 10.06 -5.51
C GLN A 253 2.77 9.73 -6.69
N PRO A 254 2.65 10.57 -7.72
CA PRO A 254 1.82 10.27 -8.89
C PRO A 254 2.32 9.01 -9.62
N CYS A 255 1.41 8.13 -10.04
CA CYS A 255 1.79 6.97 -10.87
C CYS A 255 2.40 7.43 -12.20
N ALA A 256 3.46 6.75 -12.67
CA ALA A 256 3.99 7.05 -14.00
C ALA A 256 2.98 6.71 -15.11
N ARG A 257 3.16 7.28 -16.31
CA ARG A 257 2.39 6.84 -17.48
C ARG A 257 2.62 5.34 -17.71
N GLY A 258 1.56 4.66 -18.07
CA GLY A 258 1.49 3.20 -18.19
C GLY A 258 1.17 2.48 -16.89
N TYR A 259 1.03 3.21 -15.78
CA TYR A 259 0.67 2.67 -14.48
C TYR A 259 -0.62 3.30 -13.96
N TYR A 260 -1.37 2.52 -13.18
CA TYR A 260 -2.58 2.98 -12.52
C TYR A 260 -2.63 2.52 -11.06
N ARG A 261 -3.43 3.22 -10.27
CA ARG A 261 -3.79 2.79 -8.92
C ARG A 261 -5.27 3.02 -8.63
N ASP A 262 -6.03 1.96 -8.45
CA ASP A 262 -7.42 2.01 -7.97
C ASP A 262 -7.51 1.76 -6.45
N ALA A 263 -8.73 1.64 -5.92
CA ALA A 263 -8.96 1.43 -4.48
C ALA A 263 -8.58 0.02 -3.97
N THR A 264 -8.35 -0.94 -4.88
CA THR A 264 -8.07 -2.35 -4.58
C THR A 264 -6.58 -2.67 -4.57
N ILE A 265 -5.74 -1.78 -5.11
CA ILE A 265 -4.28 -1.98 -5.24
C ILE A 265 -3.46 -1.02 -4.39
N ASN A 266 -2.39 -1.55 -3.79
CA ASN A 266 -1.62 -0.84 -2.76
C ASN A 266 -0.41 -0.08 -3.30
N ALA A 267 -0.08 -0.25 -4.58
CA ALA A 267 1.01 0.42 -5.27
C ALA A 267 0.64 0.63 -6.74
N CYS A 268 1.38 1.49 -7.44
CA CYS A 268 1.16 1.71 -8.86
C CYS A 268 1.43 0.40 -9.64
N GLN A 269 0.42 -0.08 -10.35
CA GLN A 269 0.50 -1.30 -11.15
C GLN A 269 0.52 -0.95 -12.64
N GLN A 270 1.34 -1.64 -13.42
CA GLN A 270 1.37 -1.46 -14.87
C GLN A 270 0.06 -1.91 -15.50
N CYS A 271 -0.40 -1.19 -16.52
CA CYS A 271 -1.59 -1.58 -17.26
C CYS A 271 -1.42 -2.95 -17.95
N PRO A 272 -2.49 -3.75 -18.00
CA PRO A 272 -2.49 -4.99 -18.77
C PRO A 272 -2.13 -4.77 -20.24
N SER A 273 -1.66 -5.83 -20.90
CA SER A 273 -1.26 -5.76 -22.30
C SER A 273 -2.39 -5.22 -23.19
N GLY A 274 -2.04 -4.26 -24.06
CA GLY A 274 -3.00 -3.61 -24.94
C GLY A 274 -3.86 -2.54 -24.26
N MET A 275 -3.63 -2.20 -23.00
CA MET A 275 -4.25 -1.05 -22.36
C MET A 275 -3.22 0.05 -22.11
N TRP A 276 -3.69 1.28 -21.93
CA TRP A 276 -2.82 2.44 -21.78
C TRP A 276 -3.39 3.44 -20.77
N THR A 277 -2.63 4.49 -20.44
CA THR A 277 -3.10 5.57 -19.57
C THR A 277 -2.81 6.92 -20.18
N LYS A 278 -3.76 7.84 -20.03
CA LYS A 278 -3.62 9.20 -20.54
C LYS A 278 -2.60 10.03 -19.76
N ASN A 279 -2.63 9.94 -18.42
CA ASN A 279 -1.92 10.87 -17.53
C ASN A 279 -1.14 10.13 -16.43
N THR A 280 -0.25 10.85 -15.74
CA THR A 280 0.53 10.38 -14.58
C THR A 280 -0.28 10.30 -13.27
N THR A 281 -1.60 10.28 -13.33
CA THR A 281 -2.47 10.14 -12.14
C THR A 281 -3.67 9.26 -12.47
N SER A 282 -3.47 8.31 -13.39
CA SER A 282 -4.54 7.43 -13.84
C SER A 282 -4.91 6.45 -12.73
N PHE A 283 -6.19 6.36 -12.44
CA PHE A 283 -6.74 5.39 -11.48
C PHE A 283 -7.32 4.14 -12.15
N ARG A 284 -7.33 4.11 -13.48
CA ARG A 284 -7.74 2.98 -14.30
C ARG A 284 -6.96 3.00 -15.61
N CYS A 285 -6.86 1.84 -16.25
CA CYS A 285 -6.37 1.74 -17.62
C CYS A 285 -7.49 2.00 -18.61
N GLU A 286 -7.15 2.64 -19.72
CA GLU A 286 -8.01 2.82 -20.88
C GLU A 286 -7.76 1.70 -21.89
N THR A 287 -8.83 1.27 -22.57
CA THR A 287 -8.72 0.25 -23.61
C THR A 287 -8.08 0.85 -24.86
N CYS A 288 -7.29 0.04 -25.59
CA CYS A 288 -6.87 0.42 -26.92
C CYS A 288 -8.05 0.19 -27.88
N PRO A 289 -8.55 1.23 -28.58
CA PRO A 289 -9.69 1.08 -29.47
C PRO A 289 -9.36 0.27 -30.73
N VAL A 290 -10.38 -0.26 -31.39
CA VAL A 290 -10.23 -0.92 -32.71
C VAL A 290 -9.64 0.04 -33.74
N GLY A 291 -8.84 -0.49 -34.65
CA GLY A 291 -8.10 0.31 -35.64
C GLY A 291 -6.82 0.95 -35.10
N PHE A 292 -6.50 0.78 -33.82
CA PHE A 292 -5.29 1.28 -33.19
C PHE A 292 -4.46 0.13 -32.61
N GLU A 293 -3.16 0.40 -32.45
CA GLU A 293 -2.23 -0.39 -31.66
C GLU A 293 -1.68 0.42 -30.48
N CYS A 294 -1.46 -0.30 -29.38
CA CYS A 294 -0.86 0.24 -28.16
C CYS A 294 0.34 -0.64 -27.79
N PRO A 295 1.54 -0.37 -28.36
CA PRO A 295 2.73 -1.22 -28.18
C PRO A 295 3.22 -1.20 -26.75
N THR A 296 3.13 -0.03 -26.11
CA THR A 296 3.52 0.22 -24.72
C THR A 296 2.38 0.95 -23.99
N PRO A 297 2.16 0.66 -22.69
CA PRO A 297 1.03 1.21 -21.93
C PRO A 297 1.16 2.70 -21.58
N ASP A 298 2.35 3.26 -21.72
CA ASP A 298 2.67 4.68 -21.49
C ASP A 298 2.42 5.57 -22.72
N SER A 299 2.15 4.96 -23.88
CA SER A 299 1.91 5.65 -25.14
C SER A 299 0.41 5.78 -25.46
N ALA A 300 0.04 6.88 -26.12
CA ALA A 300 -1.31 7.03 -26.65
C ALA A 300 -1.54 6.08 -27.84
N PRO A 301 -2.79 5.67 -28.13
CA PRO A 301 -3.10 4.76 -29.22
C PRO A 301 -2.61 5.29 -30.56
N VAL A 302 -1.90 4.46 -31.31
CA VAL A 302 -1.38 4.79 -32.64
C VAL A 302 -2.25 4.10 -33.69
N PRO A 303 -2.79 4.82 -34.70
CA PRO A 303 -3.63 4.20 -35.71
C PRO A 303 -2.84 3.17 -36.53
N CYS A 304 -3.48 2.04 -36.85
CA CYS A 304 -2.87 1.02 -37.72
C CYS A 304 -2.47 1.65 -39.05
N ARG A 305 -1.21 1.47 -39.45
CA ARG A 305 -0.71 1.95 -40.75
C ARG A 305 -1.40 1.22 -41.91
N ALA A 306 -1.33 1.80 -43.11
CA ALA A 306 -1.77 1.15 -44.33
C ALA A 306 -1.17 -0.27 -44.47
N GLY A 307 -1.98 -1.20 -44.98
CA GLY A 307 -1.66 -2.62 -45.05
C GLY A 307 -1.77 -3.39 -43.73
N THR A 308 -2.21 -2.73 -42.65
CA THR A 308 -2.46 -3.36 -41.35
C THR A 308 -3.83 -2.97 -40.79
N TYR A 309 -4.37 -3.80 -39.91
CA TYR A 309 -5.68 -3.58 -39.29
C TYR A 309 -5.74 -4.10 -37.86
N SER A 310 -6.74 -3.65 -37.11
CA SER A 310 -7.03 -4.12 -35.76
C SER A 310 -8.54 -4.19 -35.56
N SER A 311 -9.09 -5.40 -35.46
CA SER A 311 -10.53 -5.64 -35.27
C SER A 311 -10.93 -5.82 -33.79
N GLN A 312 -9.95 -5.89 -32.89
CA GLN A 312 -10.15 -6.15 -31.46
C GLN A 312 -9.69 -4.95 -30.62
N ILE A 313 -10.40 -4.70 -29.52
CA ILE A 313 -9.90 -3.81 -28.48
C ILE A 313 -8.67 -4.43 -27.82
N ASN A 314 -7.85 -3.57 -27.19
CA ASN A 314 -6.62 -3.96 -26.51
C ASN A 314 -5.57 -4.63 -27.41
N THR A 315 -5.51 -4.19 -28.67
CA THR A 315 -4.52 -4.69 -29.62
C THR A 315 -3.15 -4.06 -29.36
N LYS A 316 -2.14 -4.91 -29.11
CA LYS A 316 -0.76 -4.46 -28.89
C LYS A 316 -0.05 -4.05 -30.18
N SER A 317 -0.35 -4.76 -31.26
CA SER A 317 0.26 -4.57 -32.59
C SER A 317 -0.78 -4.90 -33.65
N CYS A 318 -0.88 -4.08 -34.69
CA CYS A 318 -1.81 -4.30 -35.79
C CYS A 318 -1.43 -5.55 -36.59
N SER A 319 -2.45 -6.27 -37.05
CA SER A 319 -2.29 -7.45 -37.90
C SER A 319 -2.09 -7.01 -39.35
N GLN A 320 -1.22 -7.68 -40.09
CA GLN A 320 -1.06 -7.44 -41.52
C GLN A 320 -2.23 -8.03 -42.30
N CYS A 321 -2.60 -7.40 -43.41
CA CYS A 321 -3.56 -8.00 -44.34
C CYS A 321 -2.95 -9.24 -44.99
N ASP A 322 -3.73 -10.32 -45.06
CA ASP A 322 -3.37 -11.53 -45.79
C ASP A 322 -3.20 -11.24 -47.28
N SER A 323 -2.44 -12.09 -47.98
CA SER A 323 -2.25 -12.00 -49.43
C SER A 323 -3.59 -11.95 -50.17
N GLY A 324 -3.73 -10.98 -51.08
CA GLY A 324 -4.98 -10.76 -51.82
C GLY A 324 -6.00 -9.87 -51.08
N TYR A 325 -5.63 -9.32 -49.92
CA TYR A 325 -6.35 -8.28 -49.21
C TYR A 325 -5.50 -7.02 -49.06
N PHE A 326 -6.15 -5.87 -48.96
CA PHE A 326 -5.47 -4.59 -48.84
C PHE A 326 -6.25 -3.64 -47.93
N THR A 327 -5.55 -2.65 -47.38
CA THR A 327 -6.16 -1.44 -46.83
C THR A 327 -5.21 -0.27 -47.00
N VAL A 328 -5.72 0.87 -47.45
CA VAL A 328 -4.91 2.06 -47.75
C VAL A 328 -5.08 3.16 -46.70
N GLU A 329 -6.11 3.07 -45.87
CA GLU A 329 -6.41 4.07 -44.84
C GLU A 329 -5.76 3.69 -43.51
N SER A 330 -5.19 4.68 -42.84
CA SER A 330 -4.73 4.52 -41.45
C SER A 330 -5.93 4.33 -40.52
N GLY A 331 -5.82 3.48 -39.51
CA GLY A 331 -6.90 3.25 -38.55
C GLY A 331 -7.89 2.15 -38.97
N SER A 332 -7.53 1.32 -39.95
CA SER A 332 -8.42 0.30 -40.49
C SER A 332 -8.75 -0.79 -39.49
N ILE A 333 -10.02 -1.18 -39.42
CA ILE A 333 -10.50 -2.28 -38.55
C ILE A 333 -10.61 -3.63 -39.27
N SER A 334 -10.48 -3.63 -40.60
CA SER A 334 -10.54 -4.80 -41.44
C SER A 334 -9.83 -4.54 -42.77
N CYS A 335 -9.44 -5.62 -43.46
CA CYS A 335 -8.89 -5.53 -44.81
C CYS A 335 -9.96 -5.77 -45.87
N GLN A 336 -9.85 -5.07 -46.98
CA GLN A 336 -10.73 -5.24 -48.14
C GLN A 336 -10.16 -6.29 -49.07
N GLN A 337 -11.04 -7.11 -49.65
CA GLN A 337 -10.65 -8.11 -50.63
C GLN A 337 -10.24 -7.44 -51.95
N CYS A 338 -9.13 -7.86 -52.56
CA CYS A 338 -8.74 -7.35 -53.86
C CYS A 338 -9.82 -7.67 -54.91
N PRO A 339 -10.41 -6.67 -55.57
CA PRO A 339 -11.54 -6.86 -56.46
C PRO A 339 -11.11 -7.49 -57.79
N ARG A 340 -12.04 -8.23 -58.42
CA ARG A 340 -11.86 -8.79 -59.75
C ARG A 340 -11.45 -7.71 -60.77
N GLY A 341 -10.58 -8.04 -61.70
CA GLY A 341 -9.99 -7.11 -62.66
C GLY A 341 -8.85 -6.26 -62.11
N TYR A 342 -8.59 -6.29 -60.81
CA TYR A 342 -7.46 -5.58 -60.19
C TYR A 342 -6.54 -6.59 -59.51
N TYR A 343 -5.29 -6.20 -59.32
CA TYR A 343 -4.33 -6.94 -58.51
C TYR A 343 -3.73 -6.04 -57.44
N CYS A 344 -3.42 -6.64 -56.30
CA CYS A 344 -2.92 -5.94 -55.13
C CYS A 344 -1.48 -6.41 -54.85
N PRO A 345 -0.45 -5.71 -55.38
CA PRO A 345 0.94 -6.16 -55.27
C PRO A 345 1.47 -6.08 -53.85
N ARG A 346 0.89 -5.18 -53.03
CA ARG A 346 1.19 -5.01 -51.62
C ARG A 346 -0.11 -4.70 -50.86
N PRO A 347 -0.20 -5.07 -49.57
CA PRO A 347 -1.40 -4.84 -48.76
C PRO A 347 -1.65 -3.35 -48.45
N ASP A 348 -0.63 -2.49 -48.56
CA ASP A 348 -0.68 -1.04 -48.31
C ASP A 348 -0.92 -0.21 -49.57
N ALA A 349 -1.05 -0.84 -50.73
CA ALA A 349 -1.23 -0.18 -52.01
C ALA A 349 -2.68 -0.20 -52.49
N THR A 350 -3.08 0.84 -53.21
CA THR A 350 -4.36 0.86 -53.93
C THR A 350 -4.38 -0.22 -55.01
N PRO A 351 -5.51 -0.93 -55.24
CA PRO A 351 -5.62 -1.95 -56.27
C PRO A 351 -5.26 -1.41 -57.66
N VAL A 352 -4.43 -2.15 -58.39
CA VAL A 352 -3.96 -1.76 -59.73
C VAL A 352 -4.76 -2.52 -60.77
N ALA A 353 -5.32 -1.80 -61.76
CA ALA A 353 -6.09 -2.41 -62.83
C ALA A 353 -5.22 -3.34 -63.69
N CYS A 354 -5.74 -4.52 -64.04
CA CYS A 354 -5.05 -5.39 -64.96
C CYS A 354 -5.00 -4.78 -66.38
N PRO A 355 -3.80 -4.72 -67.01
CA PRO A 355 -3.67 -4.21 -68.36
C PRO A 355 -4.35 -5.15 -69.38
N PRO A 356 -4.70 -4.65 -70.57
CA PRO A 356 -5.25 -5.47 -71.65
C PRO A 356 -4.42 -6.73 -71.91
N GLY A 357 -5.10 -7.83 -72.21
CA GLY A 357 -4.50 -9.17 -72.39
C GLY A 357 -4.19 -9.91 -71.10
N THR A 358 -4.54 -9.33 -69.95
CA THR A 358 -4.45 -9.98 -68.65
C THR A 358 -5.77 -9.85 -67.89
N TYR A 359 -6.01 -10.77 -66.97
CA TYR A 359 -7.19 -10.79 -66.12
C TYR A 359 -6.81 -11.12 -64.69
N SER A 360 -7.71 -10.81 -63.77
CA SER A 360 -7.55 -11.14 -62.36
C SER A 360 -8.90 -11.49 -61.76
N ASP A 361 -8.95 -12.59 -61.04
CA ASP A 361 -10.10 -12.91 -60.19
C ASP A 361 -9.92 -12.28 -58.80
N TYR A 362 -10.75 -12.64 -57.82
CA TYR A 362 -10.57 -12.18 -56.46
C TYR A 362 -9.23 -12.58 -55.84
N LYS A 363 -8.71 -11.73 -54.94
CA LYS A 363 -7.52 -11.98 -54.11
C LYS A 363 -6.20 -12.18 -54.87
N GLN A 364 -6.09 -11.68 -56.10
CA GLN A 364 -4.84 -11.82 -56.85
C GLN A 364 -3.82 -10.74 -56.47
N THR A 365 -2.56 -11.14 -56.37
CA THR A 365 -1.40 -10.26 -56.14
C THR A 365 -0.67 -9.91 -57.44
N GLN A 366 -1.08 -10.50 -58.56
CA GLN A 366 -0.56 -10.25 -59.90
C GLN A 366 -1.62 -10.60 -60.95
N CYS A 367 -1.57 -10.00 -62.13
CA CYS A 367 -2.48 -10.36 -63.22
C CYS A 367 -2.03 -11.62 -63.94
N SER A 368 -3.00 -12.47 -64.28
CA SER A 368 -2.80 -13.66 -65.10
C SER A 368 -2.94 -13.30 -66.58
N LYS A 369 -2.05 -13.80 -67.42
CA LYS A 369 -2.15 -13.62 -68.88
C LYS A 369 -3.29 -14.48 -69.42
N CYS A 370 -4.00 -13.99 -70.44
CA CYS A 370 -4.93 -14.83 -71.17
C CYS A 370 -4.18 -15.96 -71.88
N SER A 371 -4.71 -17.18 -71.78
CA SER A 371 -4.22 -18.34 -72.51
C SER A 371 -4.36 -18.12 -74.02
N THR A 372 -3.56 -18.82 -74.81
CA THR A 372 -3.67 -18.83 -76.27
C THR A 372 -5.10 -19.12 -76.71
N GLY A 373 -5.63 -18.34 -77.65
CA GLY A 373 -7.02 -18.46 -78.09
C GLY A 373 -8.05 -17.70 -77.24
N TYR A 374 -7.60 -16.97 -76.21
CA TYR A 374 -8.44 -16.09 -75.40
C TYR A 374 -7.88 -14.66 -75.40
N TYR A 375 -8.76 -13.66 -75.30
CA TYR A 375 -8.38 -12.24 -75.36
C TYR A 375 -9.20 -11.39 -74.37
N THR A 376 -8.67 -10.21 -74.04
CA THR A 376 -9.42 -9.15 -73.37
C THR A 376 -8.81 -7.80 -73.71
N THR A 377 -9.63 -6.88 -74.20
CA THR A 377 -9.20 -5.54 -74.62
C THR A 377 -9.44 -4.47 -73.55
N ALA A 378 -10.27 -4.78 -72.54
CA ALA A 378 -10.58 -3.88 -71.46
C ALA A 378 -9.46 -3.84 -70.42
N SER A 379 -9.13 -2.64 -69.93
CA SER A 379 -8.44 -2.50 -68.65
C SER A 379 -9.39 -2.97 -67.54
N SER A 380 -8.85 -3.61 -66.50
CA SER A 380 -9.59 -4.19 -65.37
C SER A 380 -10.50 -5.39 -65.68
N SER A 381 -10.05 -6.29 -66.56
CA SER A 381 -10.84 -7.46 -66.93
C SER A 381 -10.81 -8.58 -65.87
N SER A 382 -11.98 -9.14 -65.53
CA SER A 382 -12.10 -10.26 -64.57
C SER A 382 -11.93 -11.64 -65.19
N ASN A 383 -11.99 -11.75 -66.52
CA ASN A 383 -11.94 -13.01 -67.25
C ASN A 383 -11.55 -12.75 -68.70
N CYS A 384 -10.92 -13.73 -69.34
CA CYS A 384 -10.68 -13.67 -70.77
C CYS A 384 -11.89 -14.19 -71.56
N LEU A 385 -12.13 -13.60 -72.72
CA LEU A 385 -13.14 -14.04 -73.67
C LEU A 385 -12.51 -15.04 -74.64
N ILE A 386 -13.25 -16.09 -75.00
CA ILE A 386 -12.81 -17.03 -76.03
C ILE A 386 -12.79 -16.31 -77.40
N CYS A 387 -11.76 -16.58 -78.21
CA CYS A 387 -11.72 -16.08 -79.57
C CYS A 387 -12.89 -16.68 -80.37
N PRO A 388 -13.80 -15.87 -80.92
CA PRO A 388 -14.92 -16.38 -81.70
C PRO A 388 -14.42 -17.02 -82.99
N SER A 389 -15.15 -18.01 -83.50
CA SER A 389 -14.82 -18.63 -84.78
C SER A 389 -14.89 -17.61 -85.93
N GLY A 390 -14.04 -17.79 -86.94
CA GLY A 390 -13.81 -16.82 -88.00
C GLY A 390 -12.86 -15.67 -87.65
N TYR A 391 -12.36 -15.60 -86.41
CA TYR A 391 -11.39 -14.60 -85.97
C TYR A 391 -10.15 -15.25 -85.38
N ALA A 392 -9.02 -14.57 -85.51
CA ALA A 392 -7.74 -14.97 -84.93
C ALA A 392 -7.31 -14.02 -83.82
N CYS A 393 -6.87 -14.59 -82.70
CA CYS A 393 -6.41 -13.86 -81.53
C CYS A 393 -4.92 -14.14 -81.28
N GLY A 394 -4.05 -13.48 -82.05
CA GLY A 394 -2.59 -13.66 -81.97
C GLY A 394 -1.93 -12.90 -80.82
N MET A 395 -2.56 -11.82 -80.36
CA MET A 395 -2.15 -11.09 -79.17
C MET A 395 -3.35 -10.92 -78.24
N PRO A 396 -3.27 -11.37 -76.97
CA PRO A 396 -4.41 -11.37 -76.06
C PRO A 396 -4.90 -9.96 -75.68
N SER A 397 -4.07 -8.93 -75.86
CA SER A 397 -4.37 -7.53 -75.56
C SER A 397 -5.08 -6.77 -76.69
N LEU A 398 -5.23 -7.38 -77.86
CA LEU A 398 -5.82 -6.76 -79.05
C LEU A 398 -7.20 -7.37 -79.37
N PRO A 399 -8.08 -6.62 -80.06
CA PRO A 399 -9.35 -7.16 -80.53
C PRO A 399 -9.14 -8.29 -81.54
N PRO A 400 -10.09 -9.25 -81.65
CA PRO A 400 -10.00 -10.36 -82.59
C PRO A 400 -9.84 -9.86 -84.02
N GLN A 401 -8.89 -10.43 -84.75
CA GLN A 401 -8.63 -10.08 -86.13
C GLN A 401 -9.46 -10.96 -87.04
N ILE A 402 -10.21 -10.35 -87.95
CA ILE A 402 -11.05 -11.10 -88.90
C ILE A 402 -10.19 -11.95 -89.82
N CYS A 403 -10.55 -13.21 -90.02
CA CYS A 403 -9.86 -14.04 -90.99
C CYS A 403 -10.33 -13.68 -92.41
N PRO A 404 -9.42 -13.21 -93.28
CA PRO A 404 -9.77 -12.86 -94.66
C PRO A 404 -10.05 -14.11 -95.48
N VAL A 405 -10.66 -13.91 -96.64
CA VAL A 405 -10.93 -14.97 -97.62
C VAL A 405 -9.69 -15.84 -97.91
N GLY A 406 -9.92 -17.14 -98.08
CA GLY A 406 -8.88 -18.18 -98.20
C GLY A 406 -8.29 -18.64 -96.87
N THR A 407 -8.75 -18.09 -95.75
CA THR A 407 -8.33 -18.53 -94.40
C THR A 407 -9.55 -18.79 -93.51
N SER A 408 -9.40 -19.71 -92.56
CA SER A 408 -10.43 -20.00 -91.56
C SER A 408 -9.83 -20.12 -90.17
N ALA A 409 -10.65 -19.88 -89.16
CA ALA A 409 -10.29 -20.05 -87.76
C ALA A 409 -11.45 -20.69 -87.01
N ASP A 410 -11.20 -21.82 -86.32
CA ASP A 410 -12.16 -22.37 -85.37
C ASP A 410 -12.13 -21.58 -84.05
N TYR A 411 -12.99 -21.92 -83.09
CA TYR A 411 -12.97 -21.34 -81.76
C TYR A 411 -11.57 -21.41 -81.14
N ALA A 412 -11.19 -20.33 -80.44
CA ALA A 412 -9.90 -20.20 -79.77
C ALA A 412 -8.65 -20.28 -80.69
N ALA A 413 -8.78 -19.94 -81.99
CA ALA A 413 -7.63 -19.91 -82.90
C ALA A 413 -6.67 -18.73 -82.61
N PRO A 414 -5.35 -18.98 -82.48
CA PRO A 414 -4.35 -17.91 -82.32
C PRO A 414 -4.01 -17.19 -83.64
N SER A 415 -4.21 -17.84 -84.76
CA SER A 415 -3.88 -17.33 -86.09
C SER A 415 -4.86 -17.88 -87.12
N CYS A 416 -5.09 -17.14 -88.21
CA CYS A 416 -5.89 -17.63 -89.32
C CYS A 416 -5.14 -18.73 -90.06
N THR A 417 -5.78 -19.88 -90.21
CA THR A 417 -5.21 -21.02 -90.93
C THR A 417 -5.58 -20.91 -92.40
N SER A 418 -4.60 -21.00 -93.29
CA SER A 418 -4.87 -20.99 -94.74
C SER A 418 -5.54 -22.29 -95.17
N CYS A 419 -6.53 -22.21 -96.04
CA CYS A 419 -7.18 -23.42 -96.56
C CYS A 419 -6.21 -24.20 -97.46
N SER A 420 -6.17 -25.52 -97.27
CA SER A 420 -5.42 -26.42 -98.15
C SER A 420 -6.11 -26.50 -99.52
N ALA A 421 -5.34 -26.86 -100.54
CA ALA A 421 -5.86 -27.06 -101.88
C ALA A 421 -7.02 -28.09 -101.87
N GLY A 422 -8.09 -27.82 -102.63
CA GLY A 422 -9.33 -28.60 -102.58
C GLY A 422 -10.33 -28.15 -101.50
N TYR A 423 -10.02 -27.13 -100.71
CA TYR A 423 -10.93 -26.48 -99.76
C TYR A 423 -11.04 -24.98 -100.06
N TYR A 424 -12.16 -24.36 -99.71
CA TYR A 424 -12.42 -22.94 -99.94
C TYR A 424 -13.03 -22.24 -98.73
N ALA A 425 -12.75 -20.94 -98.60
CA ALA A 425 -13.33 -20.03 -97.60
C ALA A 425 -13.54 -18.65 -98.25
N VAL A 426 -14.74 -18.41 -98.75
CA VAL A 426 -15.08 -17.22 -99.56
C VAL A 426 -15.62 -16.05 -98.77
N TYR A 427 -15.98 -16.25 -97.51
CA TYR A 427 -16.48 -15.21 -96.63
C TYR A 427 -15.38 -14.75 -95.67
N ASN A 428 -15.31 -13.44 -95.43
CA ASN A 428 -14.62 -12.93 -94.25
C ASN A 428 -15.25 -13.59 -93.00
N SER A 429 -14.42 -13.93 -92.02
CA SER A 429 -14.81 -14.71 -90.83
C SER A 429 -15.32 -16.13 -91.09
N SER A 430 -14.74 -16.85 -92.05
CA SER A 430 -15.03 -18.28 -92.22
C SER A 430 -14.52 -19.10 -91.03
N SER A 431 -15.39 -19.88 -90.39
CA SER A 431 -15.04 -20.71 -89.21
C SER A 431 -14.31 -22.01 -89.57
N VAL A 432 -14.53 -22.50 -90.79
CA VAL A 432 -13.93 -23.74 -91.28
C VAL A 432 -13.68 -23.62 -92.79
N CYS A 433 -12.59 -24.19 -93.27
CA CYS A 433 -12.36 -24.41 -94.68
C CYS A 433 -13.36 -25.46 -95.18
N THR A 434 -14.23 -25.07 -96.09
CA THR A 434 -15.26 -25.98 -96.61
C THR A 434 -14.64 -26.85 -97.71
N PRO A 435 -14.75 -28.19 -97.64
CA PRO A 435 -14.25 -29.05 -98.72
C PRO A 435 -15.02 -28.78 -100.01
N CYS A 436 -14.32 -28.81 -101.14
CA CYS A 436 -14.98 -28.79 -102.43
C CYS A 436 -15.92 -29.99 -102.54
N ALA A 437 -17.20 -29.75 -102.80
CA ALA A 437 -18.14 -30.86 -102.97
C ALA A 437 -17.75 -31.69 -104.21
N PRO A 438 -18.04 -32.99 -104.20
CA PRO A 438 -17.88 -33.83 -105.39
C PRO A 438 -18.61 -33.21 -106.60
N GLY A 439 -18.08 -33.35 -107.81
CA GLY A 439 -18.59 -32.69 -109.02
C GLY A 439 -18.20 -31.21 -109.19
N TYR A 440 -17.51 -30.62 -108.20
CA TYR A 440 -16.93 -29.29 -108.26
C TYR A 440 -15.41 -29.37 -108.01
N TYR A 441 -14.66 -28.38 -108.49
CA TYR A 441 -13.23 -28.24 -108.22
C TYR A 441 -12.90 -26.85 -107.66
N CYS A 442 -11.88 -26.81 -106.81
CA CYS A 442 -11.46 -25.63 -106.08
C CYS A 442 -9.96 -25.39 -106.33
N ASP A 443 -9.66 -24.61 -107.37
CA ASP A 443 -8.30 -24.19 -107.77
C ASP A 443 -7.81 -22.94 -107.03
N ASP A 444 -8.74 -22.11 -106.54
CA ASP A 444 -8.48 -20.97 -105.66
C ASP A 444 -9.27 -21.10 -104.35
N THR A 445 -8.55 -21.13 -103.24
CA THR A 445 -9.10 -21.17 -101.88
C THR A 445 -9.98 -19.97 -101.51
N LYS A 446 -9.89 -18.86 -102.26
CA LYS A 446 -10.62 -17.60 -102.04
C LYS A 446 -11.88 -17.47 -102.90
N ALA A 447 -12.12 -18.39 -103.83
CA ALA A 447 -13.20 -18.33 -104.80
C ALA A 447 -14.23 -19.45 -104.59
N CYS A 448 -15.46 -19.25 -105.07
CA CYS A 448 -16.50 -20.28 -105.01
C CYS A 448 -16.13 -21.49 -105.90
N PRO A 449 -16.52 -22.72 -105.51
CA PRO A 449 -16.27 -23.93 -106.27
C PRO A 449 -16.78 -23.83 -107.71
N LYS A 450 -15.95 -24.23 -108.67
CA LYS A 450 -16.32 -24.25 -110.09
C LYS A 450 -16.89 -25.63 -110.43
N GLN A 451 -18.04 -25.67 -111.10
CA GLN A 451 -18.65 -26.94 -111.52
C GLN A 451 -17.83 -27.58 -112.64
N CYS A 452 -17.62 -28.89 -112.58
CA CYS A 452 -16.99 -29.62 -113.67
C CYS A 452 -17.85 -29.57 -114.93
N SER A 453 -17.20 -29.34 -116.08
CA SER A 453 -17.87 -29.32 -117.38
C SER A 453 -18.42 -30.71 -117.74
N ALA A 454 -19.34 -30.78 -118.71
CA ALA A 454 -19.92 -32.04 -119.14
C ALA A 454 -18.83 -33.06 -119.56
N GLY A 455 -18.98 -34.32 -119.11
CA GLY A 455 -18.00 -35.38 -119.35
C GLY A 455 -16.80 -35.40 -118.40
N GLN A 456 -16.73 -34.50 -117.41
CA GLN A 456 -15.71 -34.48 -116.38
C GLN A 456 -16.27 -34.80 -114.99
N TYR A 457 -15.46 -35.45 -114.16
CA TYR A 457 -15.78 -35.76 -112.77
C TYR A 457 -14.76 -35.20 -111.77
N SER A 458 -15.22 -35.01 -110.55
CA SER A 458 -14.37 -34.62 -109.41
C SER A 458 -14.88 -35.30 -108.14
N SER A 459 -13.98 -35.93 -107.38
CA SER A 459 -14.31 -36.42 -106.04
C SER A 459 -14.25 -35.28 -105.00
N ALA A 460 -14.65 -35.54 -103.76
CA ALA A 460 -14.57 -34.54 -102.71
C ALA A 460 -13.13 -33.98 -102.57
N SER A 461 -13.03 -32.66 -102.36
CA SER A 461 -11.76 -31.95 -102.09
C SER A 461 -10.72 -31.97 -103.22
N GLN A 462 -11.15 -31.95 -104.49
CA GLN A 462 -10.24 -31.86 -105.64
C GLN A 462 -9.99 -30.42 -106.10
N THR A 463 -8.82 -30.21 -106.69
CA THR A 463 -8.36 -28.93 -107.27
C THR A 463 -8.58 -28.81 -108.78
N SER A 464 -8.98 -29.91 -109.44
CA SER A 464 -9.19 -29.97 -110.88
C SER A 464 -10.18 -31.08 -111.22
N CYS A 465 -10.85 -30.97 -112.37
CA CYS A 465 -11.72 -32.03 -112.89
C CYS A 465 -10.94 -33.01 -113.76
N TYR A 466 -11.34 -34.28 -113.70
CA TYR A 466 -10.76 -35.37 -114.47
C TYR A 466 -11.77 -35.86 -115.52
N GLN A 467 -11.31 -36.39 -116.65
CA GLN A 467 -12.19 -36.85 -117.72
C GLN A 467 -12.83 -38.21 -117.38
N CYS A 468 -14.13 -38.38 -117.63
CA CYS A 468 -14.75 -39.70 -117.59
C CYS A 468 -14.31 -40.54 -118.80
N SER A 469 -13.99 -41.81 -118.57
CA SER A 469 -13.71 -42.76 -119.64
C SER A 469 -14.91 -42.82 -120.61
N SER A 470 -14.65 -42.83 -121.91
CA SER A 470 -15.67 -42.79 -122.98
C SER A 470 -16.70 -43.94 -122.97
N SER A 471 -16.55 -44.92 -122.08
CA SER A 471 -17.44 -46.07 -121.90
C SER A 471 -18.54 -45.87 -120.86
N THR A 472 -18.56 -44.77 -120.10
CA THR A 472 -19.45 -44.65 -118.92
C THR A 472 -20.70 -43.77 -119.11
N GLY A 473 -21.01 -43.30 -120.32
CA GLY A 473 -22.31 -42.68 -120.63
C GLY A 473 -22.61 -41.30 -120.04
N CYS A 474 -21.72 -40.70 -119.24
CA CYS A 474 -21.96 -39.41 -118.56
C CYS A 474 -21.55 -38.16 -119.38
N SER A 475 -21.38 -38.28 -120.70
CA SER A 475 -20.73 -37.26 -121.57
C SER A 475 -21.46 -35.91 -121.66
N SER A 476 -22.76 -35.86 -121.34
CA SER A 476 -23.60 -34.66 -121.40
C SER A 476 -23.97 -34.09 -120.04
N VAL A 477 -23.50 -34.69 -118.95
CA VAL A 477 -23.90 -34.34 -117.58
C VAL A 477 -22.81 -33.50 -116.91
N PRO A 478 -23.07 -32.24 -116.51
CA PRO A 478 -22.12 -31.43 -115.75
C PRO A 478 -22.18 -31.74 -114.25
N GLY A 479 -21.07 -31.55 -113.54
CA GLY A 479 -21.00 -31.75 -112.08
C GLY A 479 -21.08 -33.21 -111.60
N VAL A 480 -20.53 -34.14 -112.38
CA VAL A 480 -20.50 -35.58 -112.06
C VAL A 480 -19.49 -35.85 -110.96
N PHE A 481 -19.84 -36.66 -109.95
CA PHE A 481 -18.86 -37.07 -108.93
C PHE A 481 -18.35 -38.51 -109.09
N ASP A 482 -19.18 -39.36 -109.69
CA ASP A 482 -18.85 -40.76 -109.96
C ASP A 482 -19.24 -41.08 -111.40
N CYS A 483 -18.24 -41.32 -112.24
CA CYS A 483 -18.44 -41.64 -113.65
C CYS A 483 -19.15 -42.99 -113.84
N SER A 484 -19.15 -43.90 -112.87
CA SER A 484 -19.79 -45.21 -113.05
C SER A 484 -21.32 -45.16 -112.93
N THR A 485 -21.85 -44.15 -112.24
CA THR A 485 -23.27 -44.00 -111.92
C THR A 485 -23.89 -42.70 -112.45
N CYS A 486 -23.08 -41.80 -113.04
CA CYS A 486 -23.46 -40.47 -113.54
C CYS A 486 -24.23 -39.60 -112.52
N ILE A 487 -23.99 -39.80 -111.23
CA ILE A 487 -24.68 -39.03 -110.18
C ILE A 487 -24.04 -37.64 -110.08
N THR A 488 -24.89 -36.62 -110.04
CA THR A 488 -24.48 -35.22 -109.86
C THR A 488 -24.62 -34.79 -108.41
N ALA A 489 -23.73 -33.92 -107.96
CA ALA A 489 -23.85 -33.32 -106.64
C ALA A 489 -24.80 -32.12 -106.66
N LYS A 490 -25.51 -31.93 -105.55
CA LYS A 490 -26.34 -30.74 -105.31
C LYS A 490 -25.44 -29.48 -105.24
N PRO A 491 -25.92 -28.29 -105.67
CA PRO A 491 -25.15 -27.05 -105.58
C PRO A 491 -24.61 -26.83 -104.18
N THR A 492 -23.34 -26.42 -104.08
CA THR A 492 -22.76 -25.92 -102.83
C THR A 492 -23.32 -24.53 -102.54
N GLY A 493 -23.55 -24.21 -101.27
CA GLY A 493 -24.23 -22.98 -100.80
C GLY A 493 -23.45 -21.67 -100.98
N CYS A 494 -22.66 -21.57 -102.05
CA CYS A 494 -21.97 -20.36 -102.49
C CYS A 494 -22.90 -19.68 -103.52
N GLN A 495 -23.83 -18.83 -103.06
CA GLN A 495 -24.68 -18.02 -103.94
C GLN A 495 -24.28 -16.56 -103.88
#